data_AF-A0A965LFZ0-F1
#
_entry.id   AF-A0A965LFZ0-F1
#
_cell.length_a   1.000
_cell.length_b   1.000
_cell.length_c   1.000
_cell.angle_alpha   90.00
_cell.angle_beta   90.00
_cell.angle_gamma   90.00
#
_symmetry.space_group_name_H-M   'P 1'
#
loop_
_entity.id
_entity.type
_entity.pdbx_description
1 polymer ?
#
loop_
_entity_poly.entity_id
_entity_poly.type
_entity_poly.pdbx_seq_one_letter_code
_entity_poly.pdbx_strand_id
1 'polypeptide(L)'
;LSMADLRWKQAMAKAAGNPQKLEFLAKFAEKSGNLAMAGDAYRAMTRFPAIAVPGYLGLIRIAEKKADTRQLRDLMAELSRQLPADPAPKNDLAYLNLLFQEKVDDSLRVSEELVAALPERPAYRTTLALAYLRKNQPEKALAAYPQTGIDWSSALPGWQAVHAAVLAANGQMEQARKLAASIPWERLKPEERDLIRTLRAPKD
;
A
#
# COMPACT_ATOMS: atom_id res chain seq x y z
N LEU A 1 -33.27 1.46 9.70
CA LEU A 1 -32.06 1.69 10.55
C LEU A 1 -32.18 0.79 11.77
N SER A 2 -31.12 0.07 12.13
CA SER A 2 -31.13 -0.72 13.37
C SER A 2 -31.00 0.18 14.60
N MET A 3 -31.37 -0.32 15.78
CA MET A 3 -31.12 0.38 17.05
C MET A 3 -29.62 0.62 17.29
N ALA A 4 -28.76 -0.27 16.82
CA ALA A 4 -27.32 -0.11 16.89
C ALA A 4 -26.83 1.07 16.03
N ASP A 5 -27.35 1.21 14.81
CA ASP A 5 -27.01 2.33 13.91
C ASP A 5 -27.44 3.68 14.48
N LEU A 6 -28.62 3.73 15.11
CA LEU A 6 -29.11 4.95 15.74
C LEU A 6 -28.24 5.36 16.93
N ARG A 7 -27.87 4.40 17.80
CA ARG A 7 -26.96 4.64 18.93
C ARG A 7 -25.57 5.07 18.47
N TRP A 8 -25.06 4.46 17.40
CA TRP A 8 -23.80 4.85 16.79
C TRP A 8 -23.81 6.30 16.29
N LYS A 9 -24.85 6.69 15.54
CA LYS A 9 -25.01 8.07 15.06
C LYS A 9 -25.06 9.08 16.21
N GLN A 10 -25.77 8.75 17.29
CA GLN A 10 -25.82 9.60 18.49
C GLN A 10 -24.45 9.70 19.19
N ALA A 11 -23.71 8.59 19.29
CA ALA A 11 -22.36 8.58 19.86
C ALA A 11 -21.39 9.44 19.03
N MET A 12 -21.43 9.30 17.71
CA MET A 12 -20.64 10.11 16.78
C MET A 12 -20.98 11.60 16.89
N ALA A 13 -22.26 11.96 16.99
CA ALA A 13 -22.68 13.34 17.18
C ALA A 13 -22.13 13.94 18.50
N LYS A 14 -22.17 13.17 19.60
CA LYS A 14 -21.60 13.59 20.90
C LYS A 14 -20.07 13.66 20.91
N ALA A 15 -19.40 12.96 19.98
CA ALA A 15 -17.95 12.94 19.84
C ALA A 15 -17.43 13.94 18.80
N ALA A 16 -18.30 14.57 18.01
CA ALA A 16 -17.93 15.32 16.80
C ALA A 16 -16.87 16.42 16.98
N GLY A 17 -16.73 16.99 18.19
CA GLY A 17 -15.72 17.99 18.52
C GLY A 17 -14.69 17.54 19.56
N ASN A 18 -14.62 16.24 19.88
CA ASN A 18 -13.76 15.72 20.94
C ASN A 18 -12.84 14.61 20.39
N PRO A 19 -11.56 14.93 20.09
CA PRO A 19 -10.57 14.00 19.56
C PRO A 19 -10.46 12.69 20.36
N GLN A 20 -10.46 12.76 21.69
CA GLN A 20 -10.33 11.59 22.57
C GLN A 20 -11.54 10.65 22.45
N LYS A 21 -12.76 11.21 22.38
CA LYS A 21 -13.97 10.42 22.17
C LYS A 21 -13.99 9.78 20.77
N LEU A 22 -13.54 10.49 19.74
CA LEU A 22 -13.44 9.93 18.39
C LEU A 22 -12.45 8.75 18.34
N GLU A 23 -11.29 8.90 18.95
CA GLU A 23 -10.30 7.82 19.02
C GLU A 23 -10.84 6.60 19.79
N PHE A 24 -11.54 6.84 20.91
CA PHE A 24 -12.20 5.78 21.66
C PHE A 24 -13.24 5.03 20.79
N LEU A 25 -14.13 5.77 20.11
CA LEU A 25 -15.16 5.18 19.26
C LEU A 25 -14.55 4.39 18.09
N ALA A 26 -13.49 4.90 17.47
CA ALA A 26 -12.80 4.21 16.38
C ALA A 26 -12.19 2.87 16.84
N LYS A 27 -11.43 2.90 17.94
CA LYS A 27 -10.80 1.69 18.51
C LYS A 27 -11.85 0.69 19.00
N PHE A 28 -12.93 1.16 19.63
CA PHE A 28 -14.02 0.32 20.08
C PHE A 28 -14.69 -0.40 18.90
N ALA A 29 -15.12 0.35 17.88
CA ALA A 29 -15.77 -0.21 16.71
C ALA A 29 -14.86 -1.18 15.94
N GLU A 30 -13.56 -0.88 15.82
CA GLU A 30 -12.61 -1.79 15.17
C GLU A 30 -12.45 -3.09 15.96
N LYS A 31 -12.31 -3.01 17.29
CA LYS A 31 -12.22 -4.19 18.18
C LYS A 31 -13.48 -5.04 18.16
N SER A 32 -14.65 -4.42 18.01
CA SER A 32 -15.93 -5.11 17.87
C SER A 32 -16.16 -5.72 16.48
N GLY A 33 -15.21 -5.61 15.56
CA GLY A 33 -15.31 -6.12 14.19
C GLY A 33 -16.21 -5.30 13.27
N ASN A 34 -16.75 -4.17 13.74
CA ASN A 34 -17.61 -3.31 12.93
C ASN A 34 -16.77 -2.31 12.12
N LEU A 35 -16.17 -2.80 11.02
CA LEU A 35 -15.25 -2.02 10.18
C LEU A 35 -15.91 -0.79 9.54
N ALA A 36 -17.22 -0.82 9.28
CA ALA A 36 -17.94 0.33 8.75
C ALA A 36 -17.98 1.48 9.77
N MET A 37 -18.42 1.18 11.01
CA MET A 37 -18.43 2.16 12.10
C MET A 37 -17.01 2.63 12.44
N ALA A 38 -16.03 1.73 12.48
CA ALA A 38 -14.64 2.11 12.69
C ALA A 38 -14.15 3.09 11.61
N GLY A 39 -14.50 2.83 10.35
CA GLY A 39 -14.19 3.70 9.21
C GLY A 39 -14.76 5.11 9.38
N ASP A 40 -16.03 5.23 9.78
CA ASP A 40 -16.66 6.53 10.04
C ASP A 40 -15.91 7.32 11.12
N ALA A 41 -15.55 6.67 12.23
CA ALA A 41 -14.85 7.30 13.33
C ALA A 41 -13.43 7.70 12.92
N TYR A 42 -12.65 6.81 12.30
CA TYR A 42 -11.32 7.14 11.78
C TYR A 42 -11.37 8.26 10.73
N ARG A 43 -12.41 8.31 9.90
CA ARG A 43 -12.61 9.41 8.95
C ARG A 43 -12.86 10.73 9.67
N ALA A 44 -13.69 10.75 10.71
CA ALA A 44 -13.88 11.94 11.52
C ALA A 44 -12.56 12.42 12.16
N MET A 45 -11.71 11.50 12.63
CA MET A 45 -10.39 11.85 13.20
C MET A 45 -9.50 12.60 12.20
N THR A 46 -9.58 12.31 10.90
CA THR A 46 -8.75 12.97 9.87
C THR A 46 -9.04 14.46 9.67
N ARG A 47 -10.13 14.97 10.26
CA ARG A 47 -10.49 16.39 10.27
C ARG A 47 -9.79 17.16 11.40
N PHE A 48 -9.11 16.47 12.31
CA PHE A 48 -8.41 17.07 13.45
C PHE A 48 -6.90 16.89 13.31
N PRO A 49 -6.11 17.96 13.11
CA PRO A 49 -4.67 17.83 12.87
C PRO A 49 -3.92 16.97 13.89
N ALA A 50 -4.26 17.11 15.18
CA ALA A 50 -3.61 16.37 16.28
C ALA A 50 -3.80 14.85 16.23
N ILE A 51 -4.85 14.35 15.56
CA ILE A 51 -5.18 12.93 15.48
C ILE A 51 -5.44 12.46 14.04
N ALA A 52 -5.04 13.27 13.06
CA ALA A 52 -5.30 12.96 11.65
C ALA A 52 -4.52 11.72 11.20
N VAL A 53 -3.23 11.64 11.55
CA VAL A 53 -2.35 10.52 11.19
C VAL A 53 -2.89 9.19 11.78
N PRO A 54 -3.19 9.07 13.09
CA PRO A 54 -3.88 7.89 13.61
C PRO A 54 -5.18 7.55 12.88
N GLY A 55 -5.95 8.56 12.47
CA GLY A 55 -7.15 8.40 11.65
C GLY A 55 -6.87 7.75 10.29
N TYR A 56 -5.87 8.26 9.55
CA TYR A 56 -5.44 7.65 8.29
C TYR A 56 -4.93 6.22 8.48
N LEU A 57 -4.09 5.97 9.50
CA LEU A 57 -3.59 4.62 9.79
C LEU A 57 -4.72 3.62 10.07
N GLY A 58 -5.80 4.06 10.73
CA GLY A 58 -7.00 3.24 10.91
C GLY A 58 -7.72 2.91 9.61
N LEU A 59 -7.90 3.91 8.73
CA LEU A 59 -8.52 3.71 7.42
C LEU A 59 -7.68 2.80 6.52
N ILE A 60 -6.36 2.96 6.53
CA ILE A 60 -5.41 2.10 5.80
C ILE A 60 -5.55 0.64 6.24
N ARG A 61 -5.54 0.37 7.56
CA ARG A 61 -5.75 -0.99 8.08
C ARG A 61 -7.08 -1.59 7.63
N ILE A 62 -8.15 -0.78 7.58
CA ILE A 62 -9.46 -1.24 7.11
C ILE A 62 -9.43 -1.57 5.62
N ALA A 63 -8.83 -0.71 4.79
CA ALA A 63 -8.68 -0.95 3.36
C ALA A 63 -7.86 -2.22 3.08
N GLU A 64 -6.77 -2.43 3.81
CA GLU A 64 -5.94 -3.64 3.73
C GLU A 64 -6.71 -4.90 4.13
N LYS A 65 -7.45 -4.87 5.25
CA LYS A 65 -8.30 -6.00 5.68
C LYS A 65 -9.36 -6.38 4.65
N LYS A 66 -9.86 -5.39 3.89
CA LYS A 66 -10.86 -5.59 2.82
C LYS A 66 -10.24 -5.95 1.47
N ALA A 67 -8.91 -5.96 1.37
CA ALA A 67 -8.19 -6.04 0.09
C ALA A 67 -8.65 -4.97 -0.93
N ASP A 68 -9.06 -3.80 -0.45
CA ASP A 68 -9.52 -2.68 -1.28
C ASP A 68 -8.31 -1.79 -1.66
N THR A 69 -7.57 -2.23 -2.68
CA THR A 69 -6.37 -1.53 -3.17
C THR A 69 -6.69 -0.12 -3.67
N ARG A 70 -7.89 0.08 -4.24
CA ARG A 70 -8.32 1.37 -4.77
C ARG A 70 -8.54 2.38 -3.65
N GLN A 71 -9.27 1.98 -2.60
CA GLN A 71 -9.43 2.80 -1.40
C GLN A 71 -8.09 3.09 -0.72
N LEU A 72 -7.20 2.09 -0.63
CA LEU A 72 -5.86 2.29 -0.08
C LEU A 72 -5.08 3.37 -0.86
N ARG A 73 -5.16 3.35 -2.19
CA ARG A 73 -4.53 4.36 -3.06
C ARG A 73 -5.06 5.76 -2.78
N ASP A 74 -6.38 5.92 -2.65
CA ASP A 74 -6.98 7.22 -2.40
C ASP A 74 -6.63 7.78 -1.02
N LEU A 75 -6.55 6.90 0.00
CA LEU A 75 -6.07 7.27 1.33
C LEU A 75 -4.60 7.71 1.31
N MET A 76 -3.74 7.01 0.55
CA MET A 76 -2.34 7.44 0.36
C MET A 76 -2.25 8.77 -0.36
N ALA A 77 -3.11 9.02 -1.35
CA ALA A 77 -3.17 10.30 -2.05
C ALA A 77 -3.53 11.47 -1.12
N GLU A 78 -4.49 11.26 -0.22
CA GLU A 78 -4.84 12.24 0.80
C GLU A 78 -3.72 12.44 1.82
N LEU A 79 -3.18 11.36 2.38
CA LEU A 79 -2.13 11.42 3.39
C LEU A 79 -0.85 12.09 2.86
N SER A 80 -0.49 11.79 1.62
CA SER A 80 0.64 12.43 0.91
C SER A 80 0.47 13.95 0.77
N ARG A 81 -0.76 14.43 0.56
CA ARG A 81 -1.05 15.88 0.54
C ARG A 81 -0.99 16.50 1.94
N GLN A 82 -1.40 15.78 2.97
CA GLN A 82 -1.35 16.27 4.35
C GLN A 82 0.06 16.28 4.95
N LEU A 83 0.91 15.35 4.52
CA LEU A 83 2.29 15.20 4.99
C LEU A 83 3.28 15.44 3.84
N PRO A 84 3.37 16.66 3.28
CA PRO A 84 4.19 16.92 2.09
C PRO A 84 5.70 16.74 2.34
N ALA A 85 6.15 16.79 3.59
CA ALA A 85 7.54 16.54 3.97
C ALA A 85 7.86 15.05 4.19
N ASP A 86 6.85 14.20 4.34
CA ASP A 86 7.03 12.76 4.56
C ASP A 86 7.15 12.03 3.21
N PRO A 87 8.29 11.38 2.91
CA PRO A 87 8.47 10.63 1.67
C PRO A 87 7.67 9.32 1.64
N ALA A 88 7.30 8.73 2.79
CA ALA A 88 6.70 7.40 2.82
C ALA A 88 5.32 7.34 2.13
N PRO A 89 4.34 8.22 2.43
CA PRO A 89 3.05 8.22 1.72
C PRO A 89 3.19 8.54 0.22
N LYS A 90 4.22 9.29 -0.18
CA LYS A 90 4.51 9.56 -1.61
C LYS A 90 4.96 8.30 -2.33
N ASN A 91 5.87 7.53 -1.72
CA ASN A 91 6.30 6.24 -2.25
C ASN A 91 5.12 5.29 -2.41
N ASP A 92 4.31 5.15 -1.36
CA ASP A 92 3.20 4.19 -1.35
C ASP A 92 2.13 4.59 -2.37
N LEU A 93 1.86 5.89 -2.53
CA LEU A 93 1.01 6.40 -3.61
C LEU A 93 1.57 6.06 -5.00
N ALA A 94 2.88 6.28 -5.23
CA ALA A 94 3.53 5.94 -6.49
C ALA A 94 3.45 4.43 -6.78
N TYR A 95 3.72 3.59 -5.78
CA TYR A 95 3.59 2.14 -5.88
C TYR A 95 2.17 1.71 -6.29
N LEU A 96 1.15 2.24 -5.61
CA LEU A 96 -0.25 1.90 -5.90
C LEU A 96 -0.71 2.41 -7.27
N ASN A 97 -0.30 3.62 -7.67
CA ASN A 97 -0.56 4.13 -9.02
C ASN A 97 0.05 3.18 -10.08
N LEU A 98 1.29 2.71 -9.88
CA LEU A 98 1.97 1.80 -10.80
C LEU A 98 1.33 0.40 -10.87
N LEU A 99 0.80 -0.11 -9.75
CA LEU A 99 0.00 -1.33 -9.76
C LEU A 99 -1.22 -1.20 -10.70
N PHE A 100 -1.90 -0.06 -10.66
CA PHE A 100 -3.01 0.28 -11.57
C PHE A 100 -2.59 0.76 -12.96
N GLN A 101 -1.28 0.89 -13.24
CA GLN A 101 -0.75 1.51 -14.46
C GLN A 101 -1.24 2.96 -14.69
N GLU A 102 -1.57 3.66 -13.61
CA GLU A 102 -1.98 5.06 -13.62
C GLU A 102 -0.79 5.95 -13.30
N LYS A 103 -0.78 7.17 -13.84
CA LYS A 103 0.25 8.19 -13.54
C LYS A 103 1.69 7.64 -13.57
N VAL A 104 2.00 6.83 -14.57
CA VAL A 104 3.28 6.09 -14.65
C VAL A 104 4.47 7.06 -14.68
N ASP A 105 4.39 8.12 -15.49
CA ASP A 105 5.48 9.10 -15.62
C ASP A 105 5.69 9.91 -14.33
N ASP A 106 4.60 10.33 -13.67
CA ASP A 106 4.68 11.00 -12.37
C ASP A 106 5.29 10.08 -11.30
N SER A 107 4.84 8.81 -11.27
CA SER A 107 5.32 7.81 -10.31
C SER A 107 6.77 7.45 -10.54
N LEU A 108 7.24 7.41 -11.79
CA LEU A 108 8.65 7.24 -12.12
C LEU A 108 9.48 8.39 -11.56
N ARG A 109 9.12 9.64 -11.90
CA ARG A 109 9.85 10.82 -11.45
C ARG A 109 9.95 10.87 -9.92
N VAL A 110 8.82 10.65 -9.23
CA VAL A 110 8.80 10.59 -7.75
C VAL A 110 9.72 9.49 -7.22
N SER A 111 9.71 8.30 -7.84
CA SER A 111 10.54 7.18 -7.38
C SER A 111 12.03 7.43 -7.61
N GLU A 112 12.40 8.09 -8.72
CA GLU A 112 13.80 8.51 -8.97
C GLU A 112 14.27 9.52 -7.93
N GLU A 113 13.46 10.55 -7.63
CA GLU A 113 13.75 11.55 -6.59
C GLU A 113 13.95 10.89 -5.20
N LEU A 114 13.09 9.95 -4.84
CA LEU A 114 13.16 9.24 -3.56
C LEU A 114 14.39 8.34 -3.44
N VAL A 115 14.74 7.60 -4.50
CA VAL A 115 15.95 6.76 -4.52
C VAL A 115 17.21 7.61 -4.54
N ALA A 116 17.21 8.76 -5.21
CA ALA A 116 18.34 9.69 -5.18
C ALA A 116 18.57 10.26 -3.77
N ALA A 117 17.49 10.57 -3.04
CA ALA A 117 17.57 11.12 -1.69
C ALA A 117 17.91 10.07 -0.62
N LEU A 118 17.34 8.86 -0.73
CA LEU A 118 17.44 7.79 0.27
C LEU A 118 17.70 6.44 -0.43
N PRO A 119 18.91 6.26 -1.00
CA PRO A 119 19.23 5.12 -1.85
C PRO A 119 19.25 3.79 -1.09
N GLU A 120 19.38 3.77 0.23
CA GLU A 120 19.43 2.52 1.01
C GLU A 120 18.04 1.91 1.27
N ARG A 121 16.94 2.59 0.89
CA ARG A 121 15.57 2.16 1.21
C ARG A 121 15.04 1.12 0.20
N PRO A 122 14.82 -0.15 0.59
CA PRO A 122 14.34 -1.19 -0.32
C PRO A 122 12.95 -0.89 -0.90
N ALA A 123 12.10 -0.23 -0.13
CA ALA A 123 10.76 0.20 -0.56
C ALA A 123 10.85 1.10 -1.80
N TYR A 124 11.72 2.11 -1.78
CA TYR A 124 11.81 3.11 -2.85
C TYR A 124 12.41 2.50 -4.11
N ARG A 125 13.41 1.64 -3.94
CA ARG A 125 13.99 0.87 -5.05
C ARG A 125 12.99 -0.07 -5.71
N THR A 126 12.13 -0.71 -4.91
CA THR A 126 11.09 -1.59 -5.43
C THR A 126 10.06 -0.82 -6.24
N THR A 127 9.63 0.35 -5.75
CA THR A 127 8.74 1.24 -6.51
C THR A 127 9.39 1.72 -7.81
N LEU A 128 10.67 2.12 -7.76
CA LEU A 128 11.43 2.52 -8.95
C LEU A 128 11.56 1.37 -9.97
N ALA A 129 11.84 0.14 -9.50
CA ALA A 129 11.90 -1.03 -10.35
C ALA A 129 10.55 -1.29 -11.04
N LEU A 130 9.43 -1.19 -10.30
CA LEU A 130 8.10 -1.31 -10.86
C LEU A 130 7.80 -0.20 -11.89
N ALA A 131 8.25 1.03 -11.63
CA ALA A 131 8.10 2.14 -12.57
C ALA A 131 8.82 1.86 -13.90
N TYR A 132 10.07 1.39 -13.84
CA TYR A 132 10.82 0.98 -15.03
C TYR A 132 10.16 -0.18 -15.78
N LEU A 133 9.61 -1.18 -15.08
CA LEU A 133 8.84 -2.25 -15.72
C LEU A 133 7.62 -1.70 -16.47
N ARG A 134 6.87 -0.77 -15.87
CA ARG A 134 5.71 -0.13 -16.55
C ARG A 134 6.12 0.71 -17.75
N LYS A 135 7.36 1.17 -17.80
CA LYS A 135 7.96 1.86 -18.95
C LYS A 135 8.62 0.92 -19.96
N ASN A 136 8.47 -0.40 -19.80
CA ASN A 136 9.11 -1.42 -20.63
C ASN A 136 10.65 -1.29 -20.67
N GLN A 137 11.25 -0.99 -19.51
CA GLN A 137 12.70 -0.85 -19.32
C GLN A 137 13.23 -1.91 -18.33
N PRO A 138 13.21 -3.20 -18.71
CA PRO A 138 13.54 -4.30 -17.80
C PRO A 138 14.97 -4.23 -17.25
N GLU A 139 15.97 -3.83 -18.04
CA GLU A 139 17.35 -3.77 -17.54
C GLU A 139 17.50 -2.70 -16.45
N LYS A 140 16.84 -1.54 -16.62
CA LYS A 140 16.82 -0.50 -15.58
C LYS A 140 16.04 -0.94 -14.35
N ALA A 141 14.95 -1.70 -14.53
CA ALA A 141 14.21 -2.24 -13.41
C ALA A 141 15.06 -3.19 -12.56
N LEU A 142 15.88 -4.03 -13.19
CA LEU A 142 16.83 -4.89 -12.48
C LEU A 142 17.95 -4.07 -11.82
N ALA A 143 18.49 -3.07 -12.52
CA ALA A 143 19.53 -2.18 -12.01
C ALA A 143 19.07 -1.25 -10.87
N ALA A 144 17.76 -1.11 -10.64
CA ALA A 144 17.23 -0.32 -9.52
C ALA A 144 17.55 -0.97 -8.15
N TYR A 145 17.84 -2.27 -8.10
CA TYR A 145 18.23 -2.98 -6.88
C TYR A 145 19.75 -2.90 -6.64
N PRO A 146 20.21 -2.81 -5.37
CA PRO A 146 21.62 -2.70 -5.07
C PRO A 146 22.35 -4.02 -5.31
N GLN A 147 23.62 -3.96 -5.71
CA GLN A 147 24.46 -5.15 -5.93
C GLN A 147 24.72 -5.94 -4.64
N THR A 148 24.72 -5.28 -3.48
CA THR A 148 24.84 -5.92 -2.16
C THR A 148 23.63 -6.79 -1.80
N GLY A 149 22.58 -6.78 -2.63
CA GLY A 149 21.39 -7.60 -2.48
C GLY A 149 20.39 -7.04 -1.47
N ILE A 150 19.13 -7.38 -1.68
CA ILE A 150 18.06 -7.27 -0.69
C ILE A 150 17.84 -8.69 -0.16
N ASP A 151 17.66 -8.85 1.14
CA ASP A 151 17.18 -10.11 1.69
C ASP A 151 15.70 -10.30 1.31
N TRP A 152 15.50 -10.95 0.17
CA TRP A 152 14.15 -11.22 -0.35
C TRP A 152 13.37 -12.20 0.52
N SER A 153 14.00 -12.95 1.43
CA SER A 153 13.28 -13.89 2.31
C SER A 153 12.50 -13.17 3.40
N SER A 154 12.94 -11.97 3.81
CA SER A 154 12.27 -11.11 4.80
C SER A 154 11.49 -9.94 4.20
N ALA A 155 11.59 -9.74 2.88
CA ALA A 155 10.86 -8.68 2.17
C ALA A 155 9.33 -8.89 2.18
N LEU A 156 8.59 -7.80 2.00
CA LEU A 156 7.13 -7.86 1.91
C LEU A 156 6.69 -8.67 0.67
N PRO A 157 5.58 -9.45 0.75
CA PRO A 157 5.07 -10.24 -0.38
C PRO A 157 4.89 -9.45 -1.69
N GLY A 158 4.33 -8.24 -1.61
CA GLY A 158 4.17 -7.37 -2.78
C GLY A 158 5.50 -6.94 -3.42
N TRP A 159 6.56 -6.78 -2.61
CA TRP A 159 7.89 -6.46 -3.12
C TRP A 159 8.56 -7.66 -3.77
N GLN A 160 8.39 -8.85 -3.19
CA GLN A 160 8.81 -10.11 -3.81
C GLN A 160 8.11 -10.32 -5.16
N ALA A 161 6.82 -9.98 -5.27
CA ALA A 161 6.07 -10.09 -6.51
C ALA A 161 6.60 -9.16 -7.60
N VAL A 162 6.92 -7.90 -7.25
CA VAL A 162 7.61 -7.00 -8.18
C VAL A 162 8.97 -7.57 -8.60
N HIS A 163 9.78 -8.04 -7.64
CA HIS A 163 11.09 -8.59 -7.98
C HIS A 163 10.99 -9.81 -8.90
N ALA A 164 10.05 -10.73 -8.66
CA ALA A 164 9.79 -11.87 -9.54
C ALA A 164 9.41 -11.41 -10.97
N ALA A 165 8.57 -10.39 -11.10
CA ALA A 165 8.24 -9.80 -12.40
C ALA A 165 9.45 -9.16 -13.08
N VAL A 166 10.33 -8.50 -12.31
CA VAL A 166 11.60 -7.93 -12.83
C VAL A 166 12.52 -9.02 -13.36
N LEU A 167 12.71 -10.10 -12.60
CA LEU A 167 13.50 -11.26 -13.02
C LEU A 167 12.95 -11.86 -14.32
N ALA A 168 11.63 -12.08 -14.39
CA ALA A 168 10.98 -12.64 -15.57
C ALA A 168 11.16 -11.75 -16.81
N ALA A 169 11.01 -10.42 -16.66
CA ALA A 169 11.19 -9.46 -17.75
C ALA A 169 12.64 -9.37 -18.24
N ASN A 170 13.61 -9.82 -17.45
CA ASN A 170 15.03 -9.93 -17.82
C ASN A 170 15.42 -11.37 -18.24
N GLY A 171 14.44 -12.23 -18.56
CA GLY A 171 14.69 -13.60 -19.01
C GLY A 171 15.14 -14.58 -17.92
N GLN A 172 15.18 -14.15 -16.65
CA GLN A 172 15.57 -14.97 -15.49
C GLN A 172 14.39 -15.80 -14.98
N MET A 173 13.81 -16.61 -15.87
CA MET A 173 12.51 -17.27 -15.68
C MET A 173 12.52 -18.28 -14.53
N GLU A 174 13.59 -19.07 -14.38
CA GLU A 174 13.69 -20.07 -13.32
C GLU A 174 13.76 -19.42 -11.94
N GLN A 175 14.54 -18.35 -11.78
CA GLN A 175 14.57 -17.59 -10.52
C GLN A 175 13.21 -16.92 -10.25
N ALA A 176 12.60 -16.33 -11.28
CA ALA A 176 11.30 -15.67 -11.19
C ALA A 176 10.20 -16.62 -10.71
N ARG A 177 10.11 -17.83 -11.28
CA ARG A 177 9.14 -18.87 -10.89
C ARG A 177 9.39 -19.38 -9.48
N LYS A 178 10.64 -19.65 -9.13
CA LYS A 178 11.01 -20.10 -7.78
C LYS A 178 10.60 -19.07 -6.72
N LEU A 179 10.87 -17.80 -6.97
CA LEU A 179 10.44 -16.72 -6.08
C LEU A 179 8.92 -16.59 -6.05
N ALA A 180 8.25 -16.54 -7.21
CA ALA A 180 6.80 -16.43 -7.28
C ALA A 180 6.06 -17.55 -6.52
N ALA A 181 6.61 -18.77 -6.54
CA ALA A 181 6.08 -19.92 -5.83
C ALA A 181 6.20 -19.82 -4.30
N SER A 182 7.22 -19.15 -3.77
CA SER A 182 7.42 -18.99 -2.31
C SER A 182 6.56 -17.89 -1.69
N ILE A 183 5.98 -17.00 -2.50
CA ILE A 183 5.19 -15.88 -2.01
C ILE A 183 3.82 -16.37 -1.48
N PRO A 184 3.41 -15.99 -0.25
CA PRO A 184 2.08 -16.29 0.27
C PRO A 184 1.00 -15.54 -0.54
N TRP A 185 0.19 -16.26 -1.32
CA TRP A 185 -0.73 -15.70 -2.32
C TRP A 185 -1.84 -14.85 -1.70
N GLU A 186 -2.33 -15.29 -0.54
CA GLU A 186 -3.36 -14.65 0.25
C GLU A 186 -2.92 -13.30 0.83
N ARG A 187 -1.60 -13.06 0.94
CA ARG A 187 -1.03 -11.80 1.41
C ARG A 187 -0.80 -10.77 0.30
N LEU A 188 -1.02 -11.14 -0.95
CA LEU A 188 -0.91 -10.23 -2.10
C LEU A 188 -2.22 -9.49 -2.36
N LYS A 189 -2.09 -8.22 -2.75
CA LYS A 189 -3.17 -7.45 -3.37
C LYS A 189 -3.53 -8.06 -4.74
N PRO A 190 -4.77 -7.89 -5.23
CA PRO A 190 -5.16 -8.38 -6.56
C PRO A 190 -4.19 -7.97 -7.68
N GLU A 191 -3.75 -6.71 -7.68
CA GLU A 191 -2.88 -6.15 -8.71
C GLU A 191 -1.43 -6.68 -8.59
N GLU A 192 -0.98 -7.03 -7.38
CA GLU A 192 0.32 -7.69 -7.17
C GLU A 192 0.28 -9.15 -7.66
N ARG A 193 -0.87 -9.83 -7.51
CA ARG A 193 -1.07 -11.18 -8.06
C ARG A 193 -0.94 -11.18 -9.58
N ASP A 194 -1.49 -10.16 -10.24
CA ASP A 194 -1.42 -10.03 -11.69
C ASP A 194 0.02 -9.92 -12.22
N LEU A 195 0.95 -9.36 -11.44
CA LEU A 195 2.37 -9.30 -11.80
C LEU A 195 3.01 -10.69 -12.00
N ILE A 196 2.57 -11.67 -11.22
CA ILE A 196 3.23 -12.99 -11.12
C ILE A 196 2.30 -14.16 -11.47
N ARG A 197 1.08 -13.89 -11.91
CA ARG A 197 0.05 -14.91 -12.18
C ARG A 197 0.53 -15.97 -13.17
N THR A 198 1.29 -15.58 -14.19
CA THR A 198 1.85 -16.51 -15.19
C THR A 198 3.11 -17.25 -14.71
N LEU A 199 3.73 -16.78 -13.62
CA LEU A 199 4.93 -17.38 -13.04
C LEU A 199 4.60 -18.49 -12.03
N ARG A 200 3.39 -18.46 -11.45
CA ARG A 200 2.88 -19.56 -10.64
C ARG A 200 2.20 -20.53 -11.59
N ALA A 201 2.69 -21.77 -11.65
CA ALA A 201 2.01 -22.82 -12.41
C ALA A 201 0.52 -22.87 -12.05
N PRO A 202 -0.37 -23.25 -12.98
CA PRO A 202 -1.74 -23.60 -12.62
C PRO A 202 -1.66 -24.62 -11.48
N LYS A 203 -2.37 -24.39 -10.38
CA LYS A 203 -2.64 -25.49 -9.46
C LYS A 203 -3.61 -26.40 -10.22
N ASP A 204 -3.12 -27.56 -10.62
CA ASP A 204 -3.96 -28.69 -11.04
C ASP A 204 -4.97 -29.05 -9.94
#